data_AF-A0A485CDP7-F1
#
_entry.id   AF-A0A485CDP7-F1
#
_cell.length_a   1.000
_cell.length_b   1.000
_cell.length_c   1.000
_cell.angle_alpha   90.00
_cell.angle_beta   90.00
_cell.angle_gamma   90.00
#
_symmetry.space_group_name_H-M   'P 1'
#
loop_
_entity.id
_entity.type
_entity.pdbx_description
1 polymer ?
#
loop_
_entity_poly.entity_id
_entity_poly.type
_entity_poly.pdbx_seq_one_letter_code
_entity_poly.pdbx_strand_id
1 'polypeptide(L)' 'MTNSGQLDMGLLFVCYQHDLEKGFLTVQKRLNGEALEEYVKPIGGGYFFCAAGGGV' A
#
# COMPACT_ATOMS: atom_id res chain seq x y z
N MET A 1 4.93 -16.62 12.84
CA MET A 1 3.85 -17.55 12.44
C MET A 1 2.58 -17.03 13.03
N THR A 2 1.49 -17.03 12.27
CA THR A 2 0.17 -16.71 12.81
C THR A 2 -0.24 -17.76 13.85
N ASN A 3 -1.26 -17.47 14.67
CA ASN A 3 -1.82 -18.43 15.63
C ASN A 3 -2.26 -19.76 14.98
N SER A 4 -2.48 -19.75 13.65
CA SER A 4 -2.87 -20.90 12.83
C SER A 4 -1.69 -21.67 12.23
N GLY A 5 -0.44 -21.32 12.56
CA GLY A 5 0.77 -21.95 11.99
C GLY A 5 1.09 -21.53 10.55
N GLN A 6 0.42 -20.49 10.03
CA GLN A 6 0.72 -19.96 8.69
C GLN A 6 1.96 -19.07 8.74
N LEU A 7 2.69 -19.03 7.62
CA LEU A 7 3.80 -18.12 7.42
C LEU A 7 3.27 -16.68 7.43
N ASP A 8 3.91 -15.83 8.23
CA ASP A 8 3.59 -14.41 8.32
C ASP A 8 4.41 -13.67 7.26
N MET A 9 3.83 -13.57 6.06
CA MET A 9 4.47 -13.02 4.87
C MET A 9 3.48 -12.11 4.13
N GLY A 10 4.02 -11.15 3.39
CA GLY A 10 3.22 -10.24 2.59
C GLY A 10 4.09 -9.34 1.73
N LEU A 11 3.52 -8.22 1.31
CA LEU A 11 4.18 -7.21 0.50
C LEU A 11 4.31 -5.90 1.30
N LEU A 12 5.53 -5.39 1.45
CA LEU A 12 5.74 -4.00 1.84
C LEU A 12 5.50 -3.12 0.61
N PHE A 13 4.26 -2.71 0.41
CA PHE A 13 3.88 -1.88 -0.73
C PHE A 13 4.28 -0.42 -0.50
N VAL A 14 5.12 0.12 -1.39
CA VAL A 14 5.55 1.52 -1.40
C VAL A 14 5.37 2.05 -2.81
N CYS A 15 4.71 3.20 -2.93
CA CYS A 15 4.53 3.90 -4.20
C CYS A 15 4.76 5.40 -4.05
N TYR A 16 5.17 6.03 -5.15
CA TYR A 16 5.41 7.46 -5.25
C TYR A 16 4.49 8.04 -6.31
N GLN A 17 3.96 9.22 -6.02
CA GLN A 17 3.10 9.97 -6.93
C GLN A 17 3.28 11.45 -6.67
N HIS A 18 3.09 12.26 -7.71
CA HIS A 18 3.05 13.71 -7.57
C HIS A 18 1.80 14.20 -6.83
N ASP A 19 0.68 13.49 -6.99
CA ASP A 19 -0.63 13.81 -6.40
C ASP A 19 -1.23 12.52 -5.81
N LEU A 20 -1.48 12.51 -4.50
CA LEU A 20 -1.99 11.35 -3.78
C LEU A 20 -3.42 10.97 -4.19
N GLU A 21 -4.28 11.95 -4.44
CA GLU A 21 -5.67 11.73 -4.82
C GLU A 21 -5.77 11.13 -6.21
N LYS A 22 -5.00 11.66 -7.16
CA LYS A 22 -4.97 11.17 -8.54
C LYS A 22 -4.23 9.84 -8.68
N GLY A 23 -3.28 9.57 -7.80
CA GLY A 23 -2.48 8.35 -7.78
C GLY A 23 -3.12 7.23 -6.97
N PHE A 24 -2.46 6.86 -5.88
CA PHE A 24 -2.83 5.70 -5.06
C PHE A 24 -4.31 5.64 -4.68
N LEU A 25 -4.90 6.75 -4.23
CA LEU A 25 -6.30 6.76 -3.79
C LEU A 25 -7.27 6.42 -4.93
N THR A 26 -7.03 6.93 -6.14
CA THR A 26 -7.85 6.63 -7.32
C THR A 26 -7.69 5.18 -7.74
N VAL A 27 -6.46 4.65 -7.75
CA VAL A 27 -6.21 3.24 -8.13
C VAL A 27 -6.81 2.31 -7.09
N GLN A 28 -6.60 2.55 -5.79
CA GLN A 28 -7.14 1.70 -4.73
C GLN A 28 -8.66 1.64 -4.79
N LYS A 29 -9.34 2.78 -5.00
CA LYS A 29 -10.81 2.81 -5.19
C LYS A 29 -11.28 1.96 -6.37
N ARG A 30 -10.49 1.86 -7.45
CA ARG A 30 -10.81 1.03 -8.62
C ARG A 30 -10.57 -0.45 -8.38
N LEU A 31 -9.63 -0.79 -7.50
CA LEU A 31 -9.30 -2.18 -7.14
C LEU A 31 -10.21 -2.75 -6.04
N ASN A 32 -11.09 -1.94 -5.44
CA ASN A 32 -12.08 -2.44 -4.47
C ASN A 32 -12.95 -3.54 -5.11
N GLY A 33 -12.99 -4.72 -4.48
CA GLY A 33 -13.73 -5.88 -4.97
C GLY A 33 -13.01 -6.66 -6.07
N GLU A 34 -11.71 -6.44 -6.28
CA GLU A 34 -10.92 -7.28 -7.18
C GLU A 34 -10.72 -8.70 -6.61
N ALA A 35 -10.44 -9.67 -7.50
CA ALA A 35 -10.22 -11.06 -7.09
C ALA A 35 -9.04 -11.25 -6.12
N LEU A 36 -8.06 -10.35 -6.13
CA LEU A 36 -6.89 -10.41 -5.27
C LEU A 36 -7.21 -10.08 -3.80
N GLU A 37 -8.32 -9.38 -3.53
CA GLU A 37 -8.73 -8.99 -2.18
C GLU A 37 -8.98 -10.20 -1.25
N GLU A 38 -9.31 -11.36 -1.82
CA GLU A 38 -9.47 -12.62 -1.08
C GLU A 38 -8.14 -13.19 -0.55
N TYR A 39 -7.01 -12.79 -1.14
CA TYR A 39 -5.69 -13.34 -0.84
C TYR A 39 -4.76 -12.36 -0.14
N VAL A 40 -5.07 -11.06 -0.20
CA VAL A 40 -4.22 -10.00 0.35
C VAL A 40 -5.05 -9.11 1.26
N LYS A 41 -4.56 -8.88 2.47
CA LYS A 41 -5.18 -7.97 3.43
C LYS A 41 -4.21 -6.87 3.84
N PRO A 42 -4.51 -5.58 3.60
CA PRO A 42 -3.70 -4.50 4.15
C PRO A 42 -3.85 -4.47 5.68
N ILE A 43 -2.74 -4.64 6.40
CA ILE A 43 -2.72 -4.72 7.87
C ILE A 43 -2.19 -3.43 8.54
N GLY A 44 -1.69 -2.48 7.76
CA GLY A 44 -1.15 -1.20 8.25
C GLY A 44 -0.55 -0.36 7.12
N GLY A 45 -0.04 0.82 7.45
CA GLY A 45 0.59 1.74 6.49
C GLY A 45 0.40 3.21 6.85
N GLY A 46 0.75 4.09 5.92
CA GLY A 46 0.57 5.54 6.07
C GLY A 46 0.89 6.33 4.81
N TYR A 47 0.43 7.57 4.77
CA TYR A 47 0.81 8.54 3.74
C TYR A 47 1.88 9.46 4.28
N PHE A 48 2.95 9.63 3.49
CA PHE A 48 4.07 10.49 3.84
C PHE A 48 4.37 11.44 2.69
N PHE A 49 4.66 12.69 3.03
CA PHE A 49 5.18 13.64 2.05
C PHE A 49 6.70 13.47 1.98
N CYS A 50 7.20 13.06 0.81
CA CYS A 50 8.64 13.01 0.53
C CYS A 50 9.11 14.42 0.15
N ALA A 51 9.66 15.15 1.12
CA ALA A 51 10.26 16.45 0.86
C ALA A 51 11.41 16.30 -0.15
N ALA A 52 11.60 17.32 -0.98
CA ALA A 52 12.75 17.38 -1.88
C ALA A 52 14.04 17.22 -1.07
N GLY A 53 14.99 16.45 -1.61
CA GLY A 53 16.33 16.39 -1.05
C GLY A 53 16.89 17.81 -0.99
N GLY A 54 17.41 18.21 0.17
CA GLY A 54 18.01 19.54 0.36
C GLY A 54 19.02 19.79 -0.75
N GLY A 55 18.78 20.83 -1.54
CA GLY A 55 19.74 21.30 -2.52
C GLY A 55 21.00 21.75 -1.79
N VAL A 56 22.15 21.37 -2.32
CA VAL A 56 23.40 22.12 -2.07
C VAL A 56 23.23 23.59 -2.45
#